data_AF-A0A8J7RBV8-F1
#
_entry.id   AF-A0A8J7RBV8-F1
#
_cell.length_a   1.000
_cell.length_b   1.000
_cell.length_c   1.000
_cell.angle_alpha   90.00
_cell.angle_beta   90.00
_cell.angle_gamma   90.00
#
_symmetry.space_group_name_H-M   'P 1'
#
loop_
_entity.id
_entity.type
_entity.pdbx_description
1 polymer ?
#
loop_
_entity_poly.entity_id
_entity_poly.type
_entity_poly.pdbx_seq_one_letter_code
_entity_poly.pdbx_strand_id
1 'polypeptide(L)'
;MANEKDIVVDDGRAKWSDLWLKEDYWAIWVGFFIILIAGLIMINGRSGIEADLAKYNGIIQAEKAKPIKTIELIQAQAAKKGVAGNKLPAAKTLIGYLATPGKWTDNPLDSFVKKANEAAKPAADEAAAKAKAALETAKAAQGAAAAASFGNAELNKAAESAIAEWQKANDAAAKAKAKVGSDKNIIPGLILLGLALGVILSVGMAAMGQPVGKFFIGFLGVYALCVFATFLGKYGPTSKYGLNAEIMSIVVGL
;
A
#
# COMPACT_ATOMS: atom_id res chain seq x y z
N MET A 1 5.68 -41.39 57.68
CA MET A 1 5.08 -40.08 57.33
C MET A 1 5.99 -39.43 56.29
N ALA A 2 5.72 -39.64 55.00
CA ALA A 2 6.47 -39.02 53.91
C ALA A 2 5.58 -38.89 52.67
N ASN A 3 5.60 -37.69 52.08
CA ASN A 3 5.22 -37.30 50.71
C ASN A 3 3.72 -37.36 50.31
N GLU A 4 2.96 -36.34 50.70
CA GLU A 4 1.70 -35.92 50.03
C GLU A 4 1.74 -34.42 49.67
N LYS A 5 2.85 -33.91 49.13
CA LYS A 5 2.97 -32.47 48.81
C LYS A 5 3.45 -32.14 47.40
N ASP A 6 3.27 -33.04 46.44
CA ASP A 6 3.60 -32.71 45.06
C ASP A 6 2.67 -33.38 44.02
N ILE A 7 1.36 -33.23 44.24
CA ILE A 7 0.40 -33.42 43.15
C ILE A 7 0.06 -32.02 42.63
N VAL A 8 0.74 -31.59 41.57
CA VAL A 8 0.32 -30.44 40.76
C VAL A 8 -0.94 -30.88 40.01
N VAL A 9 -2.10 -30.66 40.62
CA VAL A 9 -3.39 -30.79 39.94
C VAL A 9 -3.51 -29.58 39.02
N ASP A 10 -3.25 -29.78 37.73
CA ASP A 10 -3.57 -28.78 36.71
C ASP A 10 -5.09 -28.73 36.56
N ASP A 11 -5.73 -27.85 37.34
CA ASP A 11 -7.12 -27.50 37.15
C ASP A 11 -7.24 -26.83 35.78
N GLY A 12 -7.66 -27.58 34.76
CA GLY A 12 -7.90 -27.13 33.37
C GLY A 12 -9.00 -26.08 33.21
N ARG A 13 -9.20 -25.23 34.21
CA ARG A 13 -10.12 -24.09 34.24
C ARG A 13 -9.46 -22.93 33.50
N ALA A 14 -10.08 -22.47 32.42
CA ALA A 14 -9.69 -21.23 31.76
C ALA A 14 -9.80 -20.06 32.77
N LYS A 15 -8.68 -19.42 33.08
CA LYS A 15 -8.63 -18.26 33.98
C LYS A 15 -8.56 -16.98 33.15
N TRP A 16 -9.24 -15.93 33.58
CA TRP A 16 -9.16 -14.61 32.93
C TRP A 16 -7.74 -14.04 32.88
N SER A 17 -6.88 -14.44 33.83
CA SER A 17 -5.46 -14.12 33.84
C SER A 17 -4.68 -14.74 32.68
N ASP A 18 -5.15 -15.86 32.12
CA ASP A 18 -4.50 -16.53 30.98
C ASP A 18 -4.47 -15.63 29.74
N LEU A 19 -5.44 -14.73 29.59
CA LEU A 19 -5.51 -13.76 28.50
C LEU A 19 -4.31 -12.79 28.47
N TRP A 20 -3.56 -12.67 29.56
CA TRP A 20 -2.42 -11.76 29.71
C TRP A 20 -1.12 -12.45 30.11
N LEU A 21 -1.21 -13.66 30.68
CA LEU A 21 -0.06 -14.44 31.16
C LEU A 21 0.40 -15.54 30.19
N LYS A 22 -0.38 -15.88 29.16
CA LYS A 22 0.03 -16.84 28.12
C LYS A 22 0.45 -16.09 26.85
N GLU A 23 1.53 -16.59 26.24
CA GLU A 23 2.16 -15.98 25.05
C GLU A 23 1.20 -15.88 23.86
N ASP A 24 0.42 -16.93 23.59
CA ASP A 24 -0.48 -16.99 22.43
C ASP A 24 -1.50 -15.84 22.41
N TYR A 25 -1.95 -15.37 23.58
CA TYR A 25 -2.90 -14.26 23.67
C TYR A 25 -2.26 -12.91 23.37
N TRP A 26 -0.95 -12.74 23.59
CA TRP A 26 -0.27 -11.48 23.23
C TRP A 26 -0.24 -11.26 21.72
N ALA A 27 -0.07 -12.32 20.93
CA ALA A 27 -0.21 -12.23 19.48
C ALA A 27 -1.63 -11.76 19.07
N ILE A 28 -2.66 -12.29 19.74
CA ILE A 28 -4.06 -11.88 19.54
C ILE A 28 -4.27 -10.41 19.91
N TRP A 29 -3.74 -9.96 21.05
CA TRP A 29 -3.85 -8.56 21.47
C TRP A 29 -3.16 -7.61 20.50
N VAL A 30 -1.94 -7.92 20.06
CA VAL A 30 -1.24 -7.11 19.05
C VAL A 30 -2.04 -7.04 17.76
N GLY A 31 -2.54 -8.18 17.27
CA GLY A 31 -3.42 -8.23 16.09
C GLY A 31 -4.69 -7.39 16.27
N PHE A 32 -5.34 -7.48 17.43
CA PHE A 32 -6.53 -6.70 17.78
C PHE A 32 -6.23 -5.19 17.78
N PHE A 33 -5.13 -4.75 18.39
CA PHE A 33 -4.74 -3.33 18.41
C PHE A 33 -4.42 -2.80 17.01
N ILE A 34 -3.78 -3.60 16.15
CA ILE A 34 -3.53 -3.22 14.75
C ILE A 34 -4.86 -3.00 14.01
N ILE A 35 -5.83 -3.91 14.18
CA ILE A 35 -7.16 -3.79 13.57
C ILE A 35 -7.89 -2.56 14.12
N LEU A 36 -7.81 -2.31 15.43
CA LEU A 36 -8.42 -1.15 16.07
C LEU A 36 -7.87 0.15 15.48
N ILE A 37 -6.54 0.28 15.37
CA ILE A 37 -5.90 1.47 14.77
C ILE A 37 -6.33 1.63 13.31
N ALA A 38 -6.34 0.55 12.52
CA ALA A 38 -6.81 0.58 11.14
C ALA A 38 -8.29 1.01 11.04
N GLY A 39 -9.14 0.51 11.94
CA GLY A 39 -10.54 0.89 12.07
C GLY A 39 -10.71 2.37 12.39
N LEU A 40 -9.93 2.91 13.34
CA LEU A 40 -9.95 4.33 13.68
C LEU A 40 -9.54 5.22 12.50
N ILE A 41 -8.50 4.83 11.75
CA ILE A 41 -8.08 5.54 10.53
C ILE A 41 -9.22 5.56 9.51
N MET A 42 -9.90 4.43 9.31
CA MET A 42 -11.03 4.33 8.39
C MET A 42 -12.23 5.16 8.83
N ILE A 43 -12.59 5.12 10.12
CA ILE A 43 -13.72 5.89 10.67
C ILE A 43 -13.46 7.39 10.52
N ASN A 44 -12.25 7.86 10.86
CA ASN A 44 -11.89 9.27 10.73
C ASN A 44 -11.83 9.74 9.28
N GLY A 45 -11.45 8.87 8.34
CA GLY A 45 -11.42 9.17 6.90
C GLY A 45 -12.75 8.98 6.18
N ARG A 46 -13.75 8.41 6.84
CA ARG A 46 -15.00 7.95 6.22
C ARG A 46 -15.79 9.07 5.56
N SER A 47 -15.98 10.19 6.26
CA SER A 47 -16.76 11.33 5.75
C SER A 47 -16.14 11.92 4.47
N GLY A 48 -14.81 12.04 4.43
CA GLY A 48 -14.08 12.50 3.24
C GLY A 48 -14.23 11.53 2.05
N ILE A 49 -14.10 10.23 2.31
CA ILE A 49 -14.30 9.19 1.30
C ILE A 49 -15.74 9.22 0.76
N GLU A 50 -16.74 9.29 1.63
CA GLU A 50 -18.15 9.35 1.24
C GLU A 50 -18.46 10.62 0.45
N ALA A 51 -17.91 11.78 0.84
CA ALA A 51 -18.05 13.03 0.11
C ALA A 51 -17.42 12.96 -1.29
N ASP A 52 -16.21 12.40 -1.42
CA ASP A 52 -15.55 12.20 -2.71
C ASP A 52 -16.35 11.23 -3.60
N LEU A 53 -16.82 10.11 -3.04
CA LEU A 53 -17.65 9.15 -3.77
C LEU A 53 -18.97 9.78 -4.23
N ALA A 54 -19.64 10.56 -3.37
CA ALA A 54 -20.87 11.26 -3.71
C ALA A 54 -20.63 12.28 -4.84
N LYS A 55 -19.56 13.08 -4.74
CA LYS A 55 -19.14 14.05 -5.76
C LYS A 55 -18.91 13.37 -7.11
N TYR A 56 -18.11 12.31 -7.15
CA TYR A 56 -17.82 11.61 -8.40
C TYR A 56 -19.04 10.86 -8.95
N ASN A 57 -19.89 10.29 -8.09
CA ASN A 57 -21.15 9.70 -8.52
C ASN A 57 -22.08 10.74 -9.17
N GLY A 58 -22.18 11.94 -8.59
CA GLY A 58 -22.95 13.04 -9.17
C GLY A 58 -22.47 13.41 -10.57
N ILE A 59 -21.15 13.57 -10.74
CA ILE A 59 -20.54 13.85 -12.05
C ILE A 59 -20.80 12.70 -13.03
N ILE A 60 -20.59 11.44 -12.60
CA ILE A 60 -20.81 10.27 -13.47
C ILE A 60 -22.26 10.18 -13.91
N GLN A 61 -23.24 10.45 -13.03
CA GLN A 61 -24.66 10.40 -13.40
C GLN A 61 -25.04 11.54 -14.37
N ALA A 62 -24.57 12.75 -14.12
CA ALA A 62 -24.82 13.90 -14.99
C ALA A 62 -24.22 13.71 -16.39
N GLU A 63 -23.01 13.14 -16.46
CA GLU A 63 -22.29 12.97 -17.72
C GLU A 63 -22.70 11.70 -18.49
N LYS A 64 -23.22 10.66 -17.80
CA LYS A 64 -23.73 9.43 -18.46
C LYS A 64 -24.92 9.66 -19.37
N ALA A 65 -25.70 10.72 -19.13
CA ALA A 65 -26.85 11.07 -19.94
C ALA A 65 -26.44 11.65 -21.31
N LYS A 66 -25.16 11.99 -21.51
CA LYS A 66 -24.67 12.57 -22.77
C LYS A 66 -24.36 11.47 -23.80
N PRO A 67 -24.54 11.72 -25.11
CA PRO A 67 -24.32 10.73 -26.16
C PRO A 67 -22.87 10.23 -26.30
N ILE A 68 -21.89 11.03 -25.84
CA ILE A 68 -20.46 10.69 -25.90
C ILE A 68 -19.86 10.54 -24.50
N LYS A 69 -18.79 9.75 -24.39
CA LYS A 69 -17.99 9.64 -23.15
C LYS A 69 -17.09 10.87 -22.99
N THR A 70 -17.56 11.84 -22.21
CA THR A 70 -16.83 13.08 -21.96
C THR A 70 -15.56 12.87 -21.13
N ILE A 71 -14.63 13.83 -21.24
CA ILE A 71 -13.40 13.88 -20.44
C ILE A 71 -13.74 13.86 -18.94
N GLU A 72 -14.76 14.60 -18.54
CA GLU A 72 -15.25 14.69 -17.17
C GLU A 72 -15.73 13.33 -16.64
N LEU A 73 -16.45 12.56 -17.46
CA LEU A 73 -16.87 11.20 -17.11
C LEU A 73 -15.67 10.28 -16.91
N ILE A 74 -14.70 10.33 -17.81
CA ILE A 74 -13.48 9.50 -17.74
C ILE A 74 -12.67 9.85 -16.49
N GLN A 75 -12.46 11.14 -16.24
CA GLN A 75 -11.73 11.61 -15.06
C GLN A 75 -12.45 11.27 -13.76
N ALA A 76 -13.78 11.44 -13.70
CA ALA A 76 -14.56 11.09 -12.52
C ALA A 76 -14.58 9.57 -12.26
N GLN A 77 -14.63 8.74 -13.31
CA GLN A 77 -14.52 7.29 -13.16
C GLN A 77 -13.14 6.86 -12.66
N ALA A 78 -12.07 7.44 -13.20
CA ALA A 78 -10.71 7.18 -12.74
C ALA A 78 -10.51 7.65 -11.29
N ALA A 79 -11.00 8.85 -10.94
CA ALA A 79 -10.92 9.40 -9.60
C ALA A 79 -11.72 8.56 -8.59
N LYS A 80 -12.94 8.14 -8.93
CA LYS A 80 -13.75 7.22 -8.10
C LYS A 80 -13.03 5.90 -7.84
N LYS A 81 -12.40 5.29 -8.85
CA LYS A 81 -11.57 4.08 -8.67
C LYS A 81 -10.35 4.32 -7.78
N GLY A 82 -9.85 5.56 -7.74
CA GLY A 82 -8.73 5.97 -6.90
C GLY A 82 -9.09 6.25 -5.44
N VAL A 83 -10.38 6.41 -5.11
CA VAL A 83 -10.84 6.58 -3.73
C VAL A 83 -10.72 5.25 -3.00
N ALA A 84 -9.82 5.18 -2.03
CA ALA A 84 -9.61 3.98 -1.22
C ALA A 84 -9.05 4.35 0.16
N GLY A 85 -9.40 3.57 1.19
CA GLY A 85 -8.92 3.79 2.56
C GLY A 85 -7.40 3.79 2.69
N ASN A 86 -6.70 2.95 1.92
CA ASN A 86 -5.23 2.92 1.88
C ASN A 86 -4.60 4.17 1.26
N LYS A 87 -5.40 5.07 0.67
CA LYS A 87 -4.93 6.37 0.14
C LYS A 87 -5.09 7.52 1.14
N LEU A 88 -5.78 7.30 2.27
CA LEU A 88 -5.87 8.27 3.35
C LEU A 88 -4.46 8.64 3.85
N PRO A 89 -4.20 9.90 4.25
CA PRO A 89 -2.88 10.34 4.69
C PRO A 89 -2.30 9.47 5.82
N ALA A 90 -3.08 9.22 6.88
CA ALA A 90 -2.66 8.38 8.00
C ALA A 90 -2.37 6.93 7.57
N ALA A 91 -3.20 6.36 6.69
CA ALA A 91 -2.98 5.02 6.16
C ALA A 91 -1.70 4.94 5.32
N LYS A 92 -1.44 5.94 4.46
CA LYS A 92 -0.22 6.01 3.66
C LYS A 92 1.03 6.10 4.53
N THR A 93 0.99 6.90 5.60
CA THR A 93 2.09 7.02 6.56
C THR A 93 2.36 5.68 7.23
N LEU A 94 1.33 5.02 7.76
CA LEU A 94 1.47 3.71 8.40
C LEU A 94 2.00 2.64 7.44
N ILE A 95 1.44 2.55 6.22
CA ILE A 95 1.93 1.64 5.16
C ILE A 95 3.38 1.95 4.79
N GLY A 96 3.79 3.21 4.84
CA GLY A 96 5.18 3.62 4.63
C GLY A 96 6.14 3.04 5.67
N TYR A 97 5.76 3.03 6.95
CA TYR A 97 6.56 2.41 8.02
C TYR A 97 6.56 0.88 7.95
N LEU A 98 5.48 0.27 7.44
CA LEU A 98 5.37 -1.16 7.21
C LEU A 98 5.99 -1.62 5.88
N ALA A 99 6.73 -0.76 5.19
CA ALA A 99 7.33 -1.09 3.91
C ALA A 99 8.41 -2.17 4.08
N THR A 100 8.32 -3.21 3.24
CA THR A 100 9.31 -4.29 3.17
C THR A 100 10.33 -4.03 2.05
N PRO A 101 11.48 -4.73 2.06
CA PRO A 101 12.41 -4.76 0.94
C PRO A 101 11.69 -5.01 -0.40
N GLY A 102 12.06 -4.24 -1.42
CA GLY A 102 11.51 -4.30 -2.77
C GLY A 102 12.19 -5.33 -3.66
N LYS A 103 11.63 -5.57 -4.85
CA LYS A 103 12.29 -6.41 -5.88
C LYS A 103 13.58 -5.76 -6.37
N TRP A 104 14.61 -6.58 -6.57
CA TRP A 104 15.93 -6.18 -7.06
C TRP A 104 16.48 -7.24 -8.04
N THR A 105 17.36 -6.82 -8.96
CA THR A 105 17.98 -7.70 -9.98
C THR A 105 19.47 -7.46 -10.03
N ASP A 106 19.88 -6.23 -10.35
CA ASP A 106 21.28 -5.91 -10.64
C ASP A 106 21.98 -5.38 -9.39
N ASN A 107 21.37 -4.42 -8.70
CA ASN A 107 21.88 -3.85 -7.47
C ASN A 107 20.99 -4.25 -6.27
N PRO A 108 21.50 -5.00 -5.28
CA PRO A 108 20.73 -5.38 -4.09
C PRO A 108 20.29 -4.19 -3.24
N LEU A 109 21.02 -3.06 -3.28
CA LEU A 109 20.62 -1.87 -2.55
C LEU A 109 19.32 -1.25 -3.07
N ASP A 110 18.92 -1.52 -4.32
CA ASP A 110 17.64 -1.05 -4.88
C ASP A 110 16.42 -1.64 -4.16
N SER A 111 16.62 -2.72 -3.40
CA SER A 111 15.61 -3.30 -2.52
C SER A 111 15.27 -2.38 -1.35
N PHE A 112 16.24 -1.57 -0.90
CA PHE A 112 16.13 -0.72 0.30
C PHE A 112 16.11 0.78 -0.03
N VAL A 113 16.89 1.19 -1.01
CA VAL A 113 17.06 2.58 -1.41
C VAL A 113 16.81 2.68 -2.90
N LYS A 114 15.73 3.35 -3.27
CA LYS A 114 15.45 3.73 -4.66
C LYS A 114 15.74 5.21 -4.82
N LYS A 115 16.50 5.53 -5.85
CA LYS A 115 16.68 6.89 -6.34
C LYS A 115 15.81 7.12 -7.55
N ALA A 116 15.30 8.34 -7.68
CA ALA A 116 14.62 8.76 -8.88
C ALA A 116 15.56 8.62 -10.08
N ASN A 117 15.06 8.07 -11.17
CA ASN A 117 15.81 7.99 -12.41
C ASN A 117 15.76 9.36 -13.11
N GLU A 118 16.71 10.21 -12.78
CA GLU A 118 16.86 11.56 -13.32
C GLU A 118 16.97 11.55 -14.86
N ALA A 119 17.62 10.55 -15.45
CA ALA A 119 17.74 10.42 -16.91
C ALA A 119 16.39 10.18 -17.61
N ALA A 120 15.38 9.68 -16.88
CA ALA A 120 14.02 9.50 -17.41
C ALA A 120 13.17 10.78 -17.35
N LYS A 121 13.61 11.83 -16.64
CA LYS A 121 12.84 13.09 -16.50
C LYS A 121 12.53 13.76 -17.83
N PRO A 122 13.48 13.97 -18.76
CA PRO A 122 13.18 14.65 -20.03
C PRO A 122 12.08 13.94 -20.83
N ALA A 123 12.13 12.60 -20.89
CA ALA A 123 11.12 11.81 -21.57
C ALA A 123 9.74 11.87 -20.86
N ALA A 124 9.74 11.96 -19.53
CA ALA A 124 8.51 12.11 -18.75
C ALA A 124 7.89 13.50 -18.93
N ASP A 125 8.70 14.55 -18.97
CA ASP A 125 8.26 15.93 -19.19
C ASP A 125 7.72 16.11 -20.61
N GLU A 126 8.39 15.54 -21.62
CA GLU A 126 7.90 15.52 -23.00
C GLU A 126 6.56 14.77 -23.12
N ALA A 127 6.44 13.60 -22.49
CA ALA A 127 5.19 12.84 -22.48
C ALA A 127 4.06 13.59 -21.77
N ALA A 128 4.37 14.29 -20.67
CA ALA A 128 3.41 15.14 -19.96
C ALA A 128 2.96 16.34 -20.82
N ALA A 129 3.87 16.96 -21.56
CA ALA A 129 3.55 18.03 -22.50
C ALA A 129 2.63 17.53 -23.63
N LYS A 130 2.93 16.36 -24.22
CA LYS A 130 2.07 15.70 -25.23
C LYS A 130 0.68 15.38 -24.68
N ALA A 131 0.59 14.84 -23.47
CA ALA A 131 -0.69 14.55 -22.82
C ALA A 131 -1.49 15.83 -22.56
N LYS A 132 -0.84 16.92 -22.14
CA LYS A 132 -1.49 18.22 -21.94
C LYS A 132 -1.99 18.81 -23.26
N ALA A 133 -1.19 18.76 -24.32
CA ALA A 133 -1.62 19.20 -25.65
C ALA A 133 -2.83 18.40 -26.17
N ALA A 134 -2.79 17.06 -26.05
CA ALA A 134 -3.90 16.20 -26.45
C ALA A 134 -5.17 16.47 -25.63
N LEU A 135 -5.03 16.81 -24.35
CA LEU A 135 -6.15 17.18 -23.48
C LEU A 135 -6.85 18.45 -23.98
N GLU A 136 -6.08 19.48 -24.34
CA GLU A 136 -6.66 20.73 -24.87
C GLU A 136 -7.36 20.50 -26.22
N THR A 137 -6.78 19.67 -27.10
CA THR A 137 -7.45 19.26 -28.35
C THR A 137 -8.76 18.50 -28.08
N ALA A 138 -8.74 17.56 -27.13
CA ALA A 138 -9.92 16.79 -26.76
C ALA A 138 -11.02 17.69 -26.16
N LYS A 139 -10.66 18.67 -25.33
CA LYS A 139 -11.60 19.67 -24.81
C LYS A 139 -12.21 20.53 -25.92
N ALA A 140 -11.40 20.98 -26.88
CA ALA A 140 -11.89 21.77 -28.00
C ALA A 140 -12.88 20.97 -28.86
N ALA A 141 -12.55 19.72 -29.20
CA ALA A 141 -13.43 18.84 -29.95
C ALA A 141 -14.73 18.50 -29.19
N GLN A 142 -14.63 18.23 -27.89
CA GLN A 142 -15.80 18.04 -27.02
C GLN A 142 -16.66 19.31 -26.94
N GLY A 143 -16.03 20.49 -26.86
CA GLY A 143 -16.73 21.78 -26.86
C GLY A 143 -17.51 22.03 -28.15
N ALA A 144 -16.93 21.68 -29.30
CA ALA A 144 -17.62 21.76 -30.60
C ALA A 144 -18.82 20.80 -30.68
N ALA A 145 -18.66 19.56 -30.19
CA ALA A 145 -19.76 18.61 -30.10
C ALA A 145 -20.87 19.08 -29.14
N ALA A 146 -20.48 19.67 -28.00
CA ALA A 146 -21.42 20.23 -27.02
C ALA A 146 -22.18 21.45 -27.56
N ALA A 147 -21.53 22.32 -28.35
CA ALA A 147 -22.19 23.45 -29.00
C ALA A 147 -23.26 23.00 -30.01
N ALA A 148 -23.05 21.85 -30.67
CA ALA A 148 -24.05 21.18 -31.49
C ALA A 148 -25.06 20.34 -30.68
N SER A 149 -25.10 20.49 -29.35
CA SER A 149 -25.91 19.67 -28.42
C SER A 149 -25.73 18.16 -28.61
N PHE A 150 -24.56 17.74 -29.09
CA PHE A 150 -24.23 16.37 -29.48
C PHE A 150 -25.13 15.78 -30.60
N GLY A 151 -25.80 16.63 -31.38
CA GLY A 151 -26.68 16.20 -32.48
C GLY A 151 -25.95 15.86 -33.78
N ASN A 152 -24.67 16.23 -33.92
CA ASN A 152 -23.87 15.98 -35.11
C ASN A 152 -22.95 14.75 -34.92
N ALA A 153 -23.19 13.69 -35.69
CA ALA A 153 -22.45 12.44 -35.60
C ALA A 153 -20.95 12.57 -35.93
N GLU A 154 -20.57 13.46 -36.85
CA GLU A 154 -19.17 13.69 -37.21
C GLU A 154 -18.41 14.42 -36.11
N LEU A 155 -19.02 15.45 -35.50
CA LEU A 155 -18.44 16.17 -34.36
C LEU A 155 -18.29 15.26 -33.14
N ASN A 156 -19.28 14.38 -32.89
CA ASN A 156 -19.20 13.39 -31.83
C ASN A 156 -18.05 12.39 -32.08
N LYS A 157 -17.92 11.87 -33.30
CA LYS A 157 -16.82 10.95 -33.67
C LYS A 157 -15.45 11.62 -33.56
N ALA A 158 -15.34 12.88 -33.96
CA ALA A 158 -14.12 13.66 -33.81
C ALA A 158 -13.74 13.87 -32.33
N ALA A 159 -14.72 14.18 -31.47
CA ALA A 159 -14.52 14.29 -30.03
C ALA A 159 -14.08 12.95 -29.42
N GLU A 160 -14.74 11.84 -29.77
CA GLU A 160 -14.36 10.50 -29.28
C GLU A 160 -12.93 10.11 -29.69
N SER A 161 -12.54 10.39 -30.94
CA SER A 161 -11.19 10.14 -31.42
C SER A 161 -10.15 10.96 -30.65
N ALA A 162 -10.39 12.27 -30.49
CA ALA A 162 -9.48 13.15 -29.75
C ALA A 162 -9.37 12.74 -28.27
N ILE A 163 -10.47 12.32 -27.64
CA ILE A 163 -10.48 11.81 -26.27
C ILE A 163 -9.70 10.49 -26.17
N ALA A 164 -9.83 9.58 -27.14
CA ALA A 164 -9.07 8.33 -27.17
C ALA A 164 -7.56 8.58 -27.35
N GLU A 165 -7.18 9.56 -28.17
CA GLU A 165 -5.78 9.99 -28.32
C GLU A 165 -5.23 10.60 -27.03
N TRP A 166 -6.00 11.46 -26.37
CA TRP A 166 -5.66 11.99 -25.06
C TRP A 166 -5.47 10.88 -24.02
N GLN A 167 -6.35 9.88 -23.96
CA GLN A 167 -6.20 8.74 -23.04
C GLN A 167 -4.89 7.99 -23.27
N LYS A 168 -4.56 7.69 -24.55
CA LYS A 168 -3.29 7.04 -24.90
C LYS A 168 -2.09 7.88 -24.49
N ALA A 169 -2.12 9.19 -24.74
CA ALA A 169 -1.05 10.11 -24.35
C ALA A 169 -0.92 10.23 -22.83
N ASN A 170 -2.05 10.27 -22.11
CA ASN A 170 -2.09 10.33 -20.66
C ASN A 170 -1.55 9.05 -20.00
N ASP A 171 -1.88 7.88 -20.55
CA ASP A 171 -1.32 6.60 -20.11
C ASP A 171 0.20 6.51 -20.38
N ALA A 172 0.66 7.01 -21.54
CA ALA A 172 2.08 7.10 -21.84
C ALA A 172 2.80 8.03 -20.87
N ALA A 173 2.22 9.20 -20.55
CA ALA A 173 2.75 10.13 -19.56
C ALA A 173 2.81 9.51 -18.16
N ALA A 174 1.75 8.80 -17.73
CA ALA A 174 1.72 8.11 -16.45
C ALA A 174 2.82 7.03 -16.35
N LYS A 175 3.03 6.25 -17.43
CA LYS A 175 4.12 5.26 -17.51
C LYS A 175 5.50 5.91 -17.50
N ALA A 176 5.68 7.02 -18.22
CA ALA A 176 6.94 7.75 -18.24
C ALA A 176 7.26 8.33 -16.86
N LYS A 177 6.28 8.95 -16.19
CA LYS A 177 6.41 9.42 -14.81
C LYS A 177 6.73 8.29 -13.83
N ALA A 178 6.11 7.12 -14.01
CA ALA A 178 6.42 5.95 -13.18
C ALA A 178 7.87 5.45 -13.36
N LYS A 179 8.47 5.62 -14.54
CA LYS A 179 9.89 5.30 -14.79
C LYS A 179 10.85 6.26 -14.10
N VAL A 180 10.48 7.53 -13.94
CA VAL A 180 11.24 8.48 -13.10
C VAL A 180 11.20 8.02 -11.65
N GLY A 181 10.03 7.57 -11.17
CA GLY A 181 9.87 7.08 -9.81
C GLY A 181 10.02 8.18 -8.77
N SER A 182 10.39 7.80 -7.55
CA SER A 182 10.61 8.72 -6.44
C SER A 182 11.75 8.19 -5.56
N ASP A 183 12.50 9.12 -4.96
CA ASP A 183 13.43 8.80 -3.90
C ASP A 183 12.69 8.12 -2.73
N LYS A 184 13.16 6.93 -2.36
CA LYS A 184 12.62 6.15 -1.24
C LYS A 184 13.76 5.43 -0.54
N ASN A 185 13.95 5.72 0.74
CA ASN A 185 14.84 4.97 1.62
C ASN A 185 14.01 4.35 2.75
N ILE A 186 13.91 3.02 2.77
CA ILE A 186 13.13 2.32 3.80
C ILE A 186 13.99 1.91 5.02
N ILE A 187 15.32 2.06 4.97
CA ILE A 187 16.22 1.60 6.04
C ILE A 187 15.88 2.23 7.40
N PRO A 188 15.70 3.56 7.52
CA PRO A 188 15.30 4.16 8.80
C PRO A 188 13.94 3.65 9.28
N GLY A 189 13.02 3.42 8.34
CA GLY A 189 11.69 2.86 8.62
C GLY A 189 11.76 1.43 9.15
N LEU A 190 12.62 0.57 8.58
CA LEU A 190 12.83 -0.80 9.04
C LEU A 190 13.46 -0.84 10.44
N ILE A 191 14.45 0.02 10.71
CA ILE A 191 15.05 0.11 12.05
C ILE A 191 13.99 0.54 13.07
N LEU A 192 13.24 1.60 12.77
CA LEU A 192 12.18 2.09 13.66
C LEU A 192 11.08 1.03 13.86
N LEU A 193 10.70 0.32 12.79
CA LEU A 193 9.71 -0.74 12.85
C LEU A 193 10.18 -1.90 13.73
N GLY A 194 11.42 -2.36 13.56
CA GLY A 194 12.01 -3.41 14.39
C GLY A 194 12.05 -3.03 15.86
N LEU A 195 12.49 -1.80 16.17
CA LEU A 195 12.50 -1.29 17.55
C LEU A 195 11.08 -1.18 18.13
N ALA A 196 10.14 -0.61 17.37
CA ALA A 196 8.76 -0.43 17.82
C ALA A 196 8.07 -1.78 18.09
N LEU A 197 8.19 -2.74 17.17
CA LEU A 197 7.65 -4.09 17.36
C LEU A 197 8.31 -4.82 18.52
N GLY A 198 9.64 -4.69 18.66
CA GLY A 198 10.36 -5.26 19.79
C GLY A 198 9.84 -4.73 21.12
N VAL A 199 9.63 -3.41 21.23
CA VAL A 199 9.09 -2.79 22.44
C VAL A 199 7.67 -3.28 22.74
N ILE A 200 6.81 -3.31 21.73
CA ILE A 200 5.42 -3.76 21.88
C ILE A 200 5.38 -5.21 22.40
N LEU A 201 6.18 -6.11 21.82
CA LEU A 201 6.23 -7.51 22.24
C LEU A 201 6.93 -7.70 23.58
N SER A 202 7.90 -6.85 23.92
CA SER A 202 8.55 -6.82 25.23
C SER A 202 7.58 -6.51 26.37
N VAL A 203 6.49 -5.76 26.14
CA VAL A 203 5.43 -5.55 27.15
C VAL A 203 4.79 -6.88 27.54
N GLY A 204 4.57 -7.78 26.57
CA GLY A 204 4.03 -9.11 26.87
C GLY A 204 4.98 -9.98 27.65
N MET A 205 6.27 -9.93 27.33
CA MET A 205 7.29 -10.63 28.10
C MET A 205 7.40 -10.11 29.54
N ALA A 206 7.26 -8.80 29.73
CA ALA A 206 7.21 -8.20 31.06
C ALA A 206 5.99 -8.69 31.86
N ALA A 207 4.81 -8.73 31.23
CA ALA A 207 3.58 -9.23 31.86
C ALA A 207 3.68 -10.71 32.27
N MET A 208 4.43 -11.52 31.50
CA MET A 208 4.70 -12.93 31.80
C MET A 208 5.85 -13.16 32.78
N GLY A 209 6.50 -12.11 33.30
CA GLY A 209 7.64 -12.21 34.22
C GLY A 209 8.92 -12.79 33.58
N GLN A 210 9.01 -12.75 32.25
CA GLN A 210 10.14 -13.30 31.48
C GLN A 210 11.29 -12.28 31.35
N PRO A 211 12.53 -12.71 31.06
CA PRO A 211 13.68 -11.81 30.93
C PRO A 211 13.59 -10.94 29.66
N VAL A 212 12.95 -9.77 29.79
CA VAL A 212 12.66 -8.82 28.70
C VAL A 212 13.89 -8.46 27.88
N GLY A 213 15.03 -8.19 28.52
CA GLY A 213 16.26 -7.79 27.81
C GLY A 213 16.80 -8.87 26.88
N LYS A 214 16.80 -10.14 27.34
CA LYS A 214 17.24 -11.28 26.51
C LYS A 214 16.28 -11.50 25.35
N PHE A 215 14.98 -11.42 25.63
CA PHE A 215 13.95 -11.50 24.59
C PHE A 215 14.14 -10.41 23.53
N PHE A 216 14.30 -9.15 23.94
CA PHE A 216 14.39 -8.03 22.99
C PHE A 216 15.58 -8.18 22.04
N ILE A 217 16.75 -8.59 22.56
CA ILE A 217 17.93 -8.88 21.74
C ILE A 217 17.65 -10.05 20.78
N GLY A 218 17.06 -11.14 21.26
CA GLY A 218 16.65 -12.27 20.43
C GLY A 218 15.67 -11.87 19.33
N PHE A 219 14.67 -11.07 19.67
CA PHE A 219 13.68 -10.53 18.75
C PHE A 219 14.34 -9.71 17.64
N LEU A 220 15.28 -8.82 17.96
CA LEU A 220 16.00 -8.04 16.94
C LEU A 220 16.79 -8.93 15.99
N GLY A 221 17.39 -10.02 16.49
CA GLY A 221 18.05 -11.03 15.66
C GLY A 221 17.09 -11.70 14.68
N VAL A 222 15.95 -12.19 15.19
CA VAL A 222 14.89 -12.81 14.37
C VAL A 222 14.31 -11.81 13.37
N TYR A 223 14.04 -10.58 13.79
CA TYR A 223 13.55 -9.51 12.92
C TYR A 223 14.52 -9.22 11.76
N ALA A 224 15.82 -9.13 12.05
CA ALA A 224 16.84 -8.95 11.01
C ALA A 224 16.86 -10.13 10.02
N LEU A 225 16.74 -11.37 10.52
CA LEU A 225 16.60 -12.55 9.66
C LEU A 225 15.34 -12.50 8.79
N CYS A 226 14.19 -12.04 9.34
CA CYS A 226 12.96 -11.87 8.56
C CYS A 226 13.11 -10.83 7.45
N VAL A 227 13.77 -9.70 7.73
CA VAL A 227 14.08 -8.68 6.73
C VAL A 227 15.01 -9.26 5.67
N PHE A 228 16.02 -10.04 6.07
CA PHE A 228 16.97 -10.68 5.16
C PHE A 228 16.31 -11.75 4.27
N ALA A 229 15.47 -12.63 4.84
CA ALA A 229 14.68 -13.61 4.10
C ALA A 229 13.76 -12.92 3.07
N THR A 230 13.11 -11.82 3.47
CA THR A 230 12.28 -11.02 2.57
C THR A 230 13.11 -10.41 1.45
N PHE A 231 14.29 -9.88 1.75
CA PHE A 231 15.21 -9.35 0.77
C PHE A 231 15.64 -10.41 -0.26
N LEU A 232 16.01 -11.61 0.19
CA LEU A 232 16.37 -12.73 -0.70
C LEU A 232 15.18 -13.19 -1.57
N GLY A 233 13.99 -13.29 -0.98
CA GLY A 233 12.76 -13.70 -1.69
C GLY A 233 12.28 -12.68 -2.73
N LYS A 234 12.85 -11.48 -2.75
CA LYS A 234 12.56 -10.42 -3.73
C LYS A 234 13.61 -10.34 -4.83
N TYR A 235 14.59 -11.24 -4.87
CA TYR A 235 15.55 -11.34 -5.98
C TYR A 235 14.83 -11.76 -7.26
N GLY A 236 14.92 -10.93 -8.29
CA GLY A 236 14.16 -11.05 -9.54
C GLY A 236 14.38 -12.37 -10.30
N PRO A 237 15.62 -12.85 -10.46
CA PRO A 237 15.90 -14.11 -11.16
C PRO A 237 15.28 -15.34 -10.49
N THR A 238 15.37 -15.46 -9.16
CA THR A 238 14.88 -16.63 -8.42
C THR A 238 13.39 -16.56 -8.09
N SER A 239 12.84 -15.36 -7.84
CA SER A 239 11.42 -15.20 -7.50
C SER A 239 10.46 -15.63 -8.62
N LYS A 240 10.92 -15.68 -9.88
CA LYS A 240 10.13 -16.22 -11.00
C LYS A 240 9.91 -17.73 -10.91
N TYR A 241 10.80 -18.45 -10.21
CA TYR A 241 10.71 -19.90 -9.99
C TYR A 241 9.99 -20.25 -8.68
N GLY A 242 9.32 -19.28 -8.05
CA GLY A 242 8.58 -19.48 -6.81
C GLY A 242 9.40 -19.34 -5.54
N LEU A 243 10.70 -19.03 -5.63
CA LEU A 243 11.56 -18.75 -4.46
C LEU A 243 11.22 -17.38 -3.85
N ASN A 244 10.15 -17.36 -3.06
CA ASN A 244 9.62 -16.21 -2.33
C ASN A 244 10.22 -16.10 -0.92
N ALA A 245 9.75 -15.12 -0.14
CA ALA A 245 10.28 -14.85 1.20
C ALA A 245 10.04 -16.04 2.14
N GLU A 246 8.96 -16.77 1.92
CA GLU A 246 8.51 -17.93 2.69
C GLU A 246 9.43 -19.14 2.49
N ILE A 247 9.90 -19.38 1.26
CA ILE A 247 10.92 -20.42 1.03
C ILE A 247 12.26 -19.96 1.59
N MET A 248 12.61 -18.68 1.40
CA MET A 248 13.87 -18.15 1.93
C MET A 248 13.91 -18.13 3.47
N SER A 249 12.77 -17.98 4.15
CA SER A 249 12.70 -18.02 5.61
C SER A 249 13.09 -19.40 6.14
N ILE A 250 12.60 -20.47 5.50
CA ILE A 250 12.99 -21.85 5.82
C ILE A 250 14.50 -22.04 5.61
N VAL A 251 15.04 -21.54 4.49
CA VAL A 251 16.47 -21.65 4.18
C VAL A 251 17.35 -20.95 5.22
N VAL A 252 16.91 -19.81 5.76
CA VAL A 252 17.66 -19.07 6.79
C VAL A 252 17.34 -19.53 8.23
N GLY A 253 16.51 -20.57 8.39
CA GLY A 253 16.23 -21.18 9.69
C GLY A 253 15.19 -20.45 10.55
N LEU A 254 14.24 -19.75 9.92
CA LEU A 254 13.02 -19.21 10.54
C LEU A 254 11.86 -20.21 10.40
#